data_AF-A0A1Y1V0F4-F1
#
_entry.id   AF-A0A1Y1V0F4-F1
#
_cell.length_a   1.000
_cell.length_b   1.000
_cell.length_c   1.000
_cell.angle_alpha   90.00
_cell.angle_beta   90.00
_cell.angle_gamma   90.00
#
_symmetry.space_group_name_H-M   'P 1'
#
loop_
_entity.id
_entity.type
_entity.pdbx_description
1 polymer ?
#
loop_
_entity_poly.entity_id
_entity_poly.type
_entity_poly.pdbx_seq_one_letter_code
_entity_poly.pdbx_strand_id
1 'polypeptide(L)'
;MPYSIPSSSASSVSDLSDIENDYANLSTLSSTKLGKRRRSFHTDKKASLKRNLRLNKRRSFLNFFFKCHNCEEYQKIVLEQDVENEKLKKELDLLDENIKDVKDQLASAEQVNTVLKEKIGLLHQMNDNLKFEKETEKTKVNEKINEQESLNDTLILANEKLREDIKKQALKIECLEKCKITLQESVNEYYNKILKLNVIYKNNQTEVNKKDSEGKVTAPSSEEAETELNVNLKEYIEQLTNETLEQRKTIQSNEILISELEEAEKVKKAMLESEESKNKIFVEQLNSTITKQKEKIEELEKTIERQTSIIQDLEKSLKMANSTIEKNKSLVSLTSVSSMSRSKRRRTIGGIGTSSSIADMSNEAPYLKLVVKAQEEQIRILTEQHEKDKIKIAEYQSQRKEHLRLINSLLEKAKV
;
A
#
# COMPACT_ATOMS: atom_id res chain seq x y z
N MET A 1 18.11 -26.23 -26.70
CA MET A 1 18.59 -25.23 -25.73
C MET A 1 17.55 -25.09 -24.62
N PRO A 2 17.61 -25.90 -23.56
CA PRO A 2 16.73 -25.75 -22.41
C PRO A 2 17.42 -24.88 -21.35
N TYR A 3 16.79 -23.77 -20.96
CA TYR A 3 17.25 -23.00 -19.80
C TYR A 3 16.93 -23.77 -18.53
N SER A 4 17.99 -24.24 -17.88
CA SER A 4 17.96 -24.84 -16.56
C SER A 4 17.84 -23.73 -15.52
N ILE A 5 16.78 -23.77 -14.72
CA ILE A 5 16.66 -22.97 -13.50
C ILE A 5 17.44 -23.73 -12.42
N PRO A 6 18.48 -23.16 -11.80
CA PRO A 6 19.08 -23.80 -10.64
C PRO A 6 18.17 -23.58 -9.43
N SER A 7 17.73 -24.69 -8.87
CA SER A 7 17.35 -24.80 -7.46
C SER A 7 18.52 -24.39 -6.58
N SER A 8 18.28 -23.53 -5.59
CA SER A 8 19.18 -23.39 -4.44
C SER A 8 18.34 -23.29 -3.18
N SER A 9 18.10 -24.45 -2.62
CA SER A 9 17.71 -24.64 -1.22
C SER A 9 18.91 -24.40 -0.31
N ALA A 10 18.65 -23.64 0.76
CA ALA A 10 19.29 -23.69 2.09
C ALA A 10 20.79 -23.36 2.25
N SER A 11 21.05 -22.18 2.81
CA SER A 11 22.16 -21.79 3.72
C SER A 11 22.03 -20.27 3.88
N SER A 12 21.81 -19.63 5.02
CA SER A 12 22.18 -19.94 6.40
C SER A 12 21.23 -19.18 7.34
N VAL A 13 20.50 -19.92 8.17
CA VAL A 13 19.89 -19.42 9.41
C VAL A 13 21.03 -19.36 10.43
N SER A 14 21.75 -18.24 10.49
CA SER A 14 22.77 -18.01 11.51
C SER A 14 23.26 -16.56 11.47
N ASP A 15 22.39 -15.59 11.76
CA ASP A 15 22.84 -14.19 12.00
C ASP A 15 21.97 -13.42 13.02
N LEU A 16 20.82 -13.95 13.49
CA LEU A 16 20.01 -13.28 14.52
C LEU A 16 20.50 -13.57 15.95
N SER A 17 21.09 -14.73 16.20
CA SER A 17 21.71 -15.05 17.50
C SER A 17 23.01 -14.29 17.75
N ASP A 18 23.70 -13.87 16.69
CA ASP A 18 24.98 -13.17 16.79
C ASP A 18 24.77 -11.68 17.07
N ILE A 19 23.70 -11.09 16.53
CA ILE A 19 23.29 -9.72 16.84
C ILE A 19 22.76 -9.61 18.29
N GLU A 20 21.99 -10.58 18.78
CA GLU A 20 21.53 -10.57 20.19
C GLU A 20 22.69 -10.78 21.18
N ASN A 21 23.66 -11.63 20.84
CA ASN A 21 24.86 -11.82 21.66
C ASN A 21 25.78 -10.58 21.65
N ASP A 22 25.88 -9.87 20.53
CA ASP A 22 26.69 -8.65 20.44
C ASP A 22 26.04 -7.47 21.18
N TYR A 23 24.71 -7.35 21.19
CA TYR A 23 24.00 -6.36 22.02
C TYR A 23 24.05 -6.70 23.53
N ALA A 24 23.99 -7.98 23.89
CA ALA A 24 24.18 -8.43 25.27
C ALA A 24 25.62 -8.18 25.76
N ASN A 25 26.63 -8.34 24.88
CA ASN A 25 28.03 -8.06 25.20
C ASN A 25 28.35 -6.56 25.26
N LEU A 26 27.72 -5.71 24.43
CA LEU A 26 27.88 -4.25 24.48
C LEU A 26 27.20 -3.60 25.70
N SER A 27 26.06 -4.13 26.14
CA SER A 27 25.37 -3.64 27.35
C SER A 27 26.09 -3.99 28.66
N THR A 28 26.87 -5.07 28.67
CA THR A 28 27.64 -5.51 29.84
C THR A 28 29.04 -4.89 29.93
N LEU A 29 29.63 -4.47 28.81
CA LEU A 29 30.98 -3.89 28.76
C LEU A 29 31.05 -2.38 29.08
N SER A 30 29.99 -1.60 28.84
CA SER A 30 30.06 -0.13 28.89
C SER A 30 29.80 0.50 30.27
N SER A 31 28.91 -0.08 31.08
CA SER A 31 28.46 0.57 32.33
C SER A 31 29.27 0.16 33.57
N THR A 32 29.78 -1.08 33.62
CA THR A 32 30.37 -1.60 34.86
C THR A 32 31.90 -1.52 34.90
N LYS A 33 32.62 -1.69 33.80
CA LYS A 33 34.10 -1.70 33.80
C LYS A 33 34.72 -0.30 33.82
N LEU A 34 34.16 0.65 33.06
CA LEU A 34 34.66 2.03 32.97
C LEU A 34 34.28 2.88 34.19
N GLY A 35 33.03 2.77 34.66
CA GLY A 35 32.56 3.48 35.86
C GLY A 35 33.17 2.97 37.16
N LYS A 36 33.52 1.68 37.28
CA LYS A 36 34.23 1.14 38.44
C LYS A 36 35.72 1.54 38.46
N ARG A 37 36.39 1.56 37.30
CA ARG A 37 37.80 2.00 37.18
C ARG A 37 38.00 3.51 37.43
N ARG A 38 37.07 4.36 36.98
CA ARG A 38 37.13 5.81 37.29
C ARG A 38 36.90 6.10 38.77
N ARG A 39 35.93 5.42 39.40
CA ARG A 39 35.69 5.54 40.85
C ARG A 39 36.86 5.04 41.68
N SER A 40 37.48 3.91 41.32
CA SER A 40 38.67 3.41 42.04
C SER A 40 39.83 4.41 41.93
N PHE A 41 40.10 4.97 40.76
CA PHE A 41 41.20 5.91 40.58
C PHE A 41 41.06 7.20 41.41
N HIS A 42 39.88 7.82 41.43
CA HIS A 42 39.64 9.04 42.23
C HIS A 42 39.61 8.74 43.74
N THR A 43 39.07 7.59 44.15
CA THR A 43 39.04 7.19 45.57
C THR A 43 40.43 6.80 46.10
N ASP A 44 41.25 6.12 45.30
CA ASP A 44 42.64 5.78 45.61
C ASP A 44 43.53 7.04 45.67
N LYS A 45 43.34 7.99 44.73
CA LYS A 45 44.03 9.28 44.74
C LYS A 45 43.64 10.14 45.95
N LYS A 46 42.34 10.17 46.31
CA LYS A 46 41.85 10.81 47.54
C LYS A 46 42.44 10.17 48.81
N ALA A 47 42.53 8.85 48.85
CA ALA A 47 43.12 8.12 49.97
C ALA A 47 44.63 8.42 50.12
N SER A 48 45.35 8.51 49.00
CA SER A 48 46.76 8.89 48.96
C SER A 48 47.00 10.33 49.44
N LEU A 49 46.21 11.30 48.95
CA LEU A 49 46.26 12.70 49.39
C LEU A 49 45.95 12.85 50.89
N LYS A 50 44.94 12.13 51.42
CA LYS A 50 44.65 12.11 52.86
C LYS A 50 45.79 11.53 53.69
N ARG A 51 46.51 10.51 53.20
CA ARG A 51 47.70 9.97 53.86
C ARG A 51 48.84 10.99 53.87
N ASN A 52 49.11 11.66 52.75
CA ASN A 52 50.15 12.68 52.65
C ASN A 52 49.87 13.87 53.58
N LEU A 53 48.63 14.35 53.66
CA LEU A 53 48.23 15.40 54.60
C LEU A 53 48.43 14.98 56.06
N ARG A 54 48.14 13.71 56.40
CA ARG A 54 48.40 13.15 57.75
C ARG A 54 49.89 13.03 58.05
N LEU A 55 50.71 12.67 57.07
CA LEU A 55 52.16 12.55 57.21
C LEU A 55 52.81 13.94 57.37
N ASN A 56 52.37 14.95 56.63
CA ASN A 56 52.85 16.33 56.79
C ASN A 56 52.48 16.92 58.15
N LYS A 57 51.25 16.67 58.65
CA LYS A 57 50.86 17.06 60.02
C LYS A 57 51.72 16.36 61.09
N ARG A 58 52.10 15.09 60.87
CA ARG A 58 52.99 14.35 61.78
C ARG A 58 54.44 14.86 61.73
N ARG A 59 54.94 15.25 60.55
CA ARG A 59 56.26 15.89 60.39
C ARG A 59 56.33 17.25 61.08
N SER A 60 55.27 18.06 60.98
CA SER A 60 55.11 19.31 61.74
C SER A 60 55.13 19.06 63.26
N PHE A 61 54.48 18.00 63.74
CA PHE A 61 54.52 17.58 65.15
C PHE A 61 55.91 17.11 65.62
N LEU A 62 56.68 16.41 64.79
CA LEU A 62 58.06 15.99 65.09
C LEU A 62 59.04 17.17 65.11
N ASN A 63 58.84 18.14 64.21
CA ASN A 63 59.60 19.39 64.17
C ASN A 63 59.36 20.26 65.42
N PHE A 64 58.18 20.18 66.04
CA PHE A 64 57.87 20.87 67.30
C PHE A 64 58.72 20.40 68.51
N PHE A 65 59.23 19.15 68.50
CA PHE A 65 60.06 18.62 69.59
C PHE A 65 61.53 19.07 69.53
N PHE A 66 62.04 19.48 68.36
CA PHE A 66 63.37 20.07 68.24
C PHE A 66 63.28 21.60 68.39
N LYS A 67 63.32 22.07 69.65
CA LYS A 67 63.31 23.48 70.02
C LYS A 67 64.52 24.23 69.44
N CYS A 68 64.35 24.92 68.32
CA CYS A 68 65.08 26.16 68.03
C CYS A 68 64.06 27.23 67.62
N HIS A 69 63.59 28.01 68.60
CA HIS A 69 62.49 28.96 68.42
C HIS A 69 62.86 30.17 67.54
N ASN A 70 64.15 30.38 67.24
CA ASN A 70 64.67 31.54 66.49
C ASN A 70 65.55 31.17 65.27
N CYS A 71 65.40 29.97 64.69
CA CYS A 71 66.04 29.66 63.42
C CYS A 71 65.15 30.14 62.26
N GLU A 72 65.60 31.12 61.47
CA GLU A 72 64.92 31.57 60.24
C GLU A 72 64.61 30.41 59.28
N GLU A 73 65.48 29.40 59.24
CA GLU A 73 65.28 28.19 58.44
C GLU A 73 64.09 27.35 58.91
N TYR A 74 63.82 27.28 60.22
CA TYR A 74 62.67 26.55 60.76
C TYR A 74 61.36 27.24 60.39
N GLN A 75 61.30 28.57 60.50
CA GLN A 75 60.11 29.34 60.10
C GLN A 75 59.84 29.22 58.60
N LYS A 76 60.87 29.20 57.75
CA LYS A 76 60.71 28.93 56.31
C LYS A 76 60.14 27.54 56.04
N ILE A 77 60.64 26.50 56.71
CA ILE A 77 60.14 25.12 56.55
C ILE A 77 58.68 24.99 56.98
N VAL A 78 58.28 25.64 58.10
CA VAL A 78 56.88 25.62 58.56
C VAL A 78 55.97 26.36 57.57
N LEU A 79 56.37 27.53 57.08
CA LEU A 79 55.61 28.28 56.08
C LEU A 79 55.48 27.52 54.75
N GLU A 80 56.54 26.86 54.29
CA GLU A 80 56.51 25.99 53.10
C GLU A 80 55.57 24.79 53.30
N GLN A 81 55.60 24.16 54.48
CA GLN A 81 54.68 23.07 54.82
C GLN A 81 53.22 23.54 54.88
N ASP A 82 52.95 24.73 55.39
CA ASP A 82 51.59 25.29 55.44
C ASP A 82 51.05 25.60 54.05
N VAL A 83 51.90 26.11 53.15
CA VAL A 83 51.56 26.33 51.74
C VAL A 83 51.30 25.00 51.01
N GLU A 84 52.09 23.95 51.28
CA GLU A 84 51.85 22.62 50.74
C GLU A 84 50.56 21.99 51.28
N ASN A 85 50.27 22.14 52.57
CA ASN A 85 49.03 21.66 53.18
C ASN A 85 47.80 22.38 52.63
N GLU A 86 47.87 23.69 52.40
CA GLU A 86 46.86 24.48 51.71
C GLU A 86 46.60 23.96 50.28
N LYS A 87 47.67 23.67 49.52
CA LYS A 87 47.56 23.11 48.16
C LYS A 87 46.92 21.73 48.17
N LEU A 88 47.38 20.83 49.05
CA LEU A 88 46.82 19.49 49.20
C LEU A 88 45.35 19.51 49.63
N LYS A 89 44.95 20.49 50.46
CA LYS A 89 43.55 20.67 50.86
C LYS A 89 42.68 21.12 49.69
N LYS A 90 43.12 22.10 48.90
CA LYS A 90 42.42 22.56 47.69
C LYS A 90 42.28 21.45 46.64
N GLU A 91 43.32 20.63 46.46
CA GLU A 91 43.26 19.46 45.58
C GLU A 91 42.29 18.40 46.09
N LEU A 92 42.19 18.20 47.41
CA LEU A 92 41.24 17.27 48.02
C LEU A 92 39.79 17.74 47.81
N ASP A 93 39.53 19.03 48.03
CA ASP A 93 38.19 19.62 47.88
C ASP A 93 37.73 19.55 46.41
N LEU A 94 38.63 19.84 45.46
CA LEU A 94 38.35 19.68 44.02
C LEU A 94 38.06 18.22 43.64
N LEU A 95 38.75 17.26 44.27
CA LEU A 95 38.50 15.83 44.02
C LEU A 95 37.15 15.38 44.59
N ASP A 96 36.70 15.99 45.68
CA ASP A 96 35.44 15.67 46.33
C ASP A 96 34.24 16.15 45.51
N GLU A 97 34.32 17.35 44.91
CA GLU A 97 33.32 17.83 43.95
C GLU A 97 33.29 16.95 42.69
N ASN A 98 34.45 16.61 42.10
CA ASN A 98 34.49 15.72 40.93
C ASN A 98 33.91 14.32 41.23
N ILE A 99 34.12 13.77 42.43
CA ILE A 99 33.53 12.49 42.83
C ILE A 99 32.00 12.60 42.96
N LYS A 100 31.50 13.76 43.42
CA LYS A 100 30.07 14.03 43.54
C LYS A 100 29.41 14.11 42.17
N ASP A 101 29.97 14.88 41.25
CA ASP A 101 29.47 15.00 39.87
C ASP A 101 29.40 13.64 39.15
N VAL A 102 30.43 12.81 39.32
CA VAL A 102 30.46 11.46 38.73
C VAL A 102 29.38 10.54 39.33
N LYS A 103 29.04 10.72 40.61
CA LYS A 103 27.95 9.95 41.23
C LYS A 103 26.59 10.39 40.72
N ASP A 104 26.37 11.69 40.57
CA ASP A 104 25.11 12.25 40.07
C ASP A 104 24.88 11.85 38.61
N GLN A 105 25.93 11.88 37.77
CA GLN A 105 25.88 11.37 36.39
C GLN A 105 25.56 9.88 36.32
N LEU A 106 26.09 9.07 37.24
CA LEU A 106 25.80 7.64 37.29
C LEU A 106 24.35 7.37 37.70
N ALA A 107 23.82 8.10 38.69
CA ALA A 107 22.43 7.98 39.09
C ALA A 107 21.46 8.35 37.95
N SER A 108 21.78 9.39 37.17
CA SER A 108 21.03 9.77 35.97
C SER A 108 21.10 8.68 34.89
N ALA A 109 22.29 8.09 34.65
CA ALA A 109 22.46 7.01 33.68
C ALA A 109 21.71 5.72 34.08
N GLU A 110 21.60 5.43 35.38
CA GLU A 110 20.82 4.30 35.89
C GLU A 110 19.31 4.50 35.64
N GLN A 111 18.79 5.71 35.84
CA GLN A 111 17.39 6.06 35.52
C GLN A 111 17.10 5.96 34.00
N VAL A 112 18.04 6.38 33.15
CA VAL A 112 17.88 6.22 31.70
C VAL A 112 17.85 4.74 31.31
N ASN A 113 18.67 3.91 31.93
CA ASN A 113 18.68 2.47 31.68
C ASN A 113 17.38 1.76 32.11
N THR A 114 16.74 2.18 33.21
CA THR A 114 15.45 1.61 33.61
C THR A 114 14.37 1.94 32.59
N VAL A 115 14.30 3.20 32.14
CA VAL A 115 13.35 3.63 31.10
C VAL A 115 13.59 2.90 29.77
N LEU A 116 14.84 2.69 29.39
CA LEU A 116 15.18 1.93 28.17
C LEU A 116 14.74 0.46 28.27
N LYS A 117 14.93 -0.18 29.42
CA LYS A 117 14.47 -1.56 29.64
C LYS A 117 12.96 -1.69 29.53
N GLU A 118 12.21 -0.76 30.10
CA GLU A 118 10.74 -0.73 29.98
C GLU A 118 10.31 -0.54 28.52
N LYS A 119 10.94 0.38 27.78
CA LYS A 119 10.66 0.57 26.35
C LYS A 119 10.98 -0.67 25.52
N ILE A 120 12.08 -1.35 25.79
CA ILE A 120 12.43 -2.62 25.13
C ILE A 120 11.38 -3.69 25.42
N GLY A 121 10.87 -3.78 26.66
CA GLY A 121 9.77 -4.69 27.01
C GLY A 121 8.50 -4.42 26.21
N LEU A 122 8.10 -3.15 26.10
CA LEU A 122 6.94 -2.75 25.31
C LEU A 122 7.11 -3.05 23.81
N LEU A 123 8.32 -2.85 23.26
CA LEU A 123 8.62 -3.17 21.87
C LEU A 123 8.51 -4.66 21.59
N HIS A 124 8.99 -5.53 22.49
CA HIS A 124 8.80 -6.98 22.35
C HIS A 124 7.31 -7.35 22.36
N GLN A 125 6.53 -6.80 23.28
CA GLN A 125 5.09 -7.04 23.35
C GLN A 125 4.35 -6.59 22.09
N MET A 126 4.70 -5.42 21.53
CA MET A 126 4.14 -4.95 20.27
C MET A 126 4.51 -5.87 19.10
N ASN A 127 5.74 -6.39 19.08
CA ASN A 127 6.20 -7.29 18.03
C ASN A 127 5.47 -8.64 18.06
N ASP A 128 5.23 -9.19 19.26
CA ASP A 128 4.45 -10.43 19.44
C ASP A 128 3.00 -10.25 18.99
N ASN A 129 2.37 -9.11 19.33
CA ASN A 129 1.02 -8.79 18.87
C ASN A 129 0.95 -8.67 17.34
N LEU A 130 1.92 -7.99 16.71
CA LEU A 130 2.00 -7.88 15.25
C LEU A 130 2.19 -9.24 14.58
N LYS A 131 2.98 -10.14 15.18
CA LYS A 131 3.17 -11.49 14.68
C LYS A 131 1.86 -12.28 14.73
N PHE A 132 1.12 -12.17 15.83
CA PHE A 132 -0.19 -12.82 15.97
C PHE A 132 -1.20 -12.28 14.97
N GLU A 133 -1.31 -10.95 14.82
CA GLU A 133 -2.21 -10.33 13.83
C GLU A 133 -1.89 -10.83 12.41
N LYS A 134 -0.61 -10.86 12.03
CA LYS A 134 -0.17 -11.36 10.72
C LYS A 134 -0.53 -12.82 10.48
N GLU A 135 -0.42 -13.68 11.50
CA GLU A 135 -0.84 -15.07 11.41
C GLU A 135 -2.36 -15.19 11.24
N THR A 136 -3.15 -14.40 11.97
CA THR A 136 -4.62 -14.40 11.83
C THR A 136 -5.06 -13.89 10.45
N GLU A 137 -4.44 -12.84 9.91
CA GLU A 137 -4.75 -12.37 8.56
C GLU A 137 -4.38 -13.41 7.50
N LYS A 138 -3.24 -14.09 7.66
CA LYS A 138 -2.82 -15.17 6.75
C LYS A 138 -3.86 -16.31 6.72
N THR A 139 -4.40 -16.70 7.87
CA THR A 139 -5.46 -17.73 7.92
C THR A 139 -6.73 -17.30 7.19
N LYS A 140 -7.20 -16.06 7.40
CA LYS A 140 -8.36 -15.51 6.69
C LYS A 140 -8.17 -15.42 5.18
N VAL A 141 -6.96 -15.09 4.73
CA VAL A 141 -6.64 -15.04 3.29
C VAL A 141 -6.66 -16.45 2.70
N ASN A 142 -6.09 -17.44 3.39
CA ASN A 142 -6.10 -18.83 2.94
C ASN A 142 -7.53 -19.41 2.84
N GLU A 143 -8.40 -19.10 3.81
CA GLU A 143 -9.81 -19.52 3.75
C GLU A 143 -10.51 -18.95 2.51
N LYS A 144 -10.31 -17.65 2.20
CA LYS A 144 -10.87 -17.02 0.99
C LYS A 144 -10.33 -17.61 -0.30
N ILE A 145 -9.04 -17.98 -0.33
CA ILE A 145 -8.44 -18.65 -1.50
C ILE A 145 -9.14 -20.00 -1.73
N ASN A 146 -9.31 -20.81 -0.69
CA ASN A 146 -9.98 -22.11 -0.79
C ASN A 146 -11.44 -21.97 -1.25
N GLU A 147 -12.19 -20.99 -0.72
CA GLU A 147 -13.55 -20.70 -1.19
C GLU A 147 -13.56 -20.33 -2.67
N GLN A 148 -12.63 -19.49 -3.11
CA GLN A 148 -12.54 -19.04 -4.49
C GLN A 148 -12.14 -20.16 -5.45
N GLU A 149 -11.26 -21.08 -5.03
CA GLU A 149 -10.93 -22.30 -5.78
C GLU A 149 -12.18 -23.19 -5.95
N SER A 150 -12.97 -23.39 -4.90
CA SER A 150 -14.20 -24.20 -4.99
C SER A 150 -15.25 -23.61 -5.95
N LEU A 151 -15.37 -22.28 -5.96
CA LEU A 151 -16.25 -21.57 -6.89
C LEU A 151 -15.75 -21.68 -8.33
N ASN A 152 -14.43 -21.64 -8.53
CA ASN A 152 -13.83 -21.78 -9.84
C ASN A 152 -14.05 -23.19 -10.41
N ASP A 153 -13.88 -24.24 -9.59
CA ASP A 153 -14.19 -25.62 -9.99
C ASP A 153 -15.66 -25.80 -10.39
N THR A 154 -16.57 -25.17 -9.63
CA THR A 154 -18.00 -25.17 -9.94
C THR A 154 -18.29 -24.47 -11.28
N LEU A 155 -17.62 -23.35 -11.56
CA LEU A 155 -17.74 -22.63 -12.83
C LEU A 155 -17.18 -23.44 -14.01
N ILE A 156 -16.07 -24.16 -13.81
CA ILE A 156 -15.51 -25.04 -14.84
C ILE A 156 -16.53 -26.13 -15.22
N LEU A 157 -17.10 -26.81 -14.23
CA LEU A 157 -18.14 -27.83 -14.43
C LEU A 157 -19.38 -27.27 -15.15
N ALA A 158 -19.84 -26.07 -14.76
CA ALA A 158 -20.98 -25.42 -15.42
C ALA A 158 -20.68 -25.07 -16.89
N ASN A 159 -19.47 -24.58 -17.18
CA ASN A 159 -19.04 -24.26 -18.54
C ASN A 159 -18.90 -25.53 -19.42
N GLU A 160 -18.40 -26.63 -18.86
CA GLU A 160 -18.34 -27.91 -19.57
C GLU A 160 -19.75 -28.40 -19.92
N LYS A 161 -20.70 -28.33 -18.97
CA LYS A 161 -22.10 -28.68 -19.23
C LYS A 161 -22.73 -27.83 -20.33
N LEU A 162 -22.52 -26.52 -20.30
CA LEU A 162 -22.99 -25.61 -21.36
C LEU A 162 -22.39 -25.94 -22.72
N ARG A 163 -21.10 -26.31 -22.79
CA ARG A 163 -20.47 -26.74 -24.05
C ARG A 163 -21.12 -28.00 -24.61
N GLU A 164 -21.44 -28.97 -23.77
CA GLU A 164 -22.14 -30.19 -24.19
C GLU A 164 -23.57 -29.90 -24.67
N ASP A 165 -24.30 -29.00 -24.00
CA ASP A 165 -25.64 -28.60 -24.42
C ASP A 165 -25.61 -27.84 -25.76
N ILE A 166 -24.62 -26.97 -25.98
CA ILE A 166 -24.40 -26.30 -27.28
C ILE A 166 -24.12 -27.32 -28.38
N LYS A 167 -23.28 -28.34 -28.14
CA LYS A 167 -23.03 -29.41 -29.12
C LYS A 167 -24.31 -30.18 -29.47
N LYS A 168 -25.13 -30.51 -28.47
CA LYS A 168 -26.42 -31.19 -28.70
C LYS A 168 -27.37 -30.32 -29.53
N GLN A 169 -27.44 -29.02 -29.26
CA GLN A 169 -28.26 -28.10 -30.05
C GLN A 169 -27.75 -27.99 -31.50
N ALA A 170 -26.43 -27.92 -31.70
CA ALA A 170 -25.84 -27.88 -33.04
C ALA A 170 -26.21 -29.13 -33.86
N LEU A 171 -26.13 -30.32 -33.27
CA LEU A 171 -26.56 -31.57 -33.92
C LEU A 171 -28.06 -31.57 -34.25
N LYS A 172 -28.89 -31.00 -33.37
CA LYS A 172 -30.33 -30.87 -33.62
C LYS A 172 -30.61 -29.94 -34.80
N ILE A 173 -29.90 -28.82 -34.90
CA ILE A 173 -30.01 -27.87 -36.01
C ILE A 173 -29.59 -28.54 -37.32
N GLU A 174 -28.46 -29.25 -37.34
CA GLU A 174 -27.99 -29.96 -38.53
C GLU A 174 -29.03 -31.00 -39.01
N CYS A 175 -29.67 -31.71 -38.08
CA CYS A 175 -30.72 -32.67 -38.41
C CYS A 175 -31.97 -31.99 -39.00
N LEU A 176 -32.36 -30.83 -38.45
CA LEU A 176 -33.47 -30.04 -38.97
C LEU A 176 -33.18 -29.46 -40.36
N GLU A 177 -31.95 -29.03 -40.63
CA GLU A 177 -31.54 -28.56 -41.95
C GLU A 177 -31.62 -29.68 -43.00
N LYS A 178 -31.15 -30.89 -42.65
CA LYS A 178 -31.29 -32.08 -43.51
C LYS A 178 -32.75 -32.40 -43.80
N CYS A 179 -33.61 -32.37 -42.78
CA CYS A 179 -35.05 -32.57 -42.95
C CYS A 179 -35.66 -31.50 -43.86
N LYS A 180 -35.29 -30.22 -43.68
CA LYS A 180 -35.76 -29.10 -44.52
C LYS A 180 -35.40 -29.30 -46.00
N ILE A 181 -34.15 -29.68 -46.29
CA ILE A 181 -33.69 -29.97 -47.66
C ILE A 181 -34.54 -31.08 -48.27
N THR A 182 -34.71 -32.20 -47.55
CA THR A 182 -35.48 -33.35 -48.02
C THR A 182 -36.94 -32.99 -48.32
N LEU A 183 -37.56 -32.18 -47.44
CA LEU A 183 -38.91 -31.67 -47.64
C LEU A 183 -39.00 -30.78 -48.88
N GLN A 184 -38.03 -29.88 -49.06
CA GLN A 184 -38.00 -28.98 -50.20
C GLN A 184 -37.80 -29.73 -51.54
N GLU A 185 -37.00 -30.79 -51.56
CA GLU A 185 -36.88 -31.69 -52.71
C GLU A 185 -38.21 -32.38 -53.04
N SER A 186 -38.92 -32.89 -52.02
CA SER A 186 -40.23 -33.52 -52.21
C SER A 186 -41.26 -32.54 -52.77
N VAL A 187 -41.30 -31.31 -52.26
CA VAL A 187 -42.21 -30.25 -52.73
C VAL A 187 -41.91 -29.89 -54.19
N ASN A 188 -40.63 -29.76 -54.54
CA ASN A 188 -40.22 -29.50 -55.93
C ASN A 188 -40.63 -30.65 -56.87
N GLU A 189 -40.54 -31.90 -56.41
CA GLU A 189 -40.97 -33.07 -57.19
C GLU A 189 -42.49 -33.05 -57.45
N TYR A 190 -43.29 -32.76 -56.42
CA TYR A 190 -44.74 -32.59 -56.57
C TYR A 190 -45.10 -31.43 -57.50
N TYR A 191 -44.42 -30.29 -57.36
CA TYR A 191 -44.62 -29.13 -58.22
C TYR A 191 -44.36 -29.47 -59.70
N ASN A 192 -43.28 -30.21 -59.98
CA ASN A 192 -42.96 -30.66 -61.33
C ASN A 192 -43.99 -31.67 -61.89
N LYS A 193 -44.54 -32.56 -61.06
CA LYS A 193 -45.64 -33.46 -61.46
C LYS A 193 -46.90 -32.69 -61.84
N ILE A 194 -47.27 -31.67 -61.05
CA ILE A 194 -48.42 -30.80 -61.33
C ILE A 194 -48.21 -30.05 -62.65
N LEU A 195 -47.03 -29.49 -62.90
CA LEU A 195 -46.71 -28.82 -64.17
C LEU A 195 -46.90 -29.75 -65.37
N LYS A 196 -46.41 -31.00 -65.29
CA LYS A 196 -46.59 -31.99 -66.37
C LYS A 196 -48.07 -32.30 -66.62
N LEU A 197 -48.85 -32.50 -65.56
CA LEU A 197 -50.30 -32.72 -65.68
C LEU A 197 -51.02 -31.53 -66.31
N ASN A 198 -50.60 -30.31 -65.97
CA ASN A 198 -51.20 -29.09 -66.51
C ASN A 198 -50.90 -28.91 -68.02
N VAL A 199 -49.70 -29.31 -68.47
CA VAL A 199 -49.36 -29.36 -69.90
C VAL A 199 -50.22 -30.39 -70.64
N ILE A 200 -50.40 -31.59 -70.07
CA ILE A 200 -51.26 -32.64 -70.65
C ILE A 200 -52.71 -32.15 -70.75
N TYR A 201 -53.22 -31.52 -69.68
CA TYR A 201 -54.57 -30.97 -69.66
C TYR A 201 -54.79 -29.89 -70.74
N LYS A 202 -53.85 -28.96 -70.89
CA LYS A 202 -53.91 -27.95 -71.96
C LYS A 202 -53.89 -28.55 -73.37
N ASN A 203 -53.05 -29.56 -73.60
CA ASN A 203 -52.97 -30.24 -74.89
C ASN A 203 -54.30 -30.98 -75.21
N ASN A 204 -54.91 -31.63 -74.21
CA ASN A 204 -56.20 -32.28 -74.38
C ASN A 204 -57.33 -31.27 -74.65
N GLN A 205 -57.34 -30.09 -74.01
CA GLN A 205 -58.31 -29.03 -74.33
C GLN A 205 -58.17 -28.51 -75.76
N THR A 206 -56.94 -28.40 -76.28
CA THR A 206 -56.72 -28.00 -77.69
C THR A 206 -57.12 -29.06 -78.71
N GLU A 207 -57.14 -30.34 -78.32
CA GLU A 207 -57.65 -31.43 -79.17
C GLU A 207 -59.18 -31.50 -79.19
N VAL A 208 -59.83 -31.19 -78.06
CA VAL A 208 -61.31 -31.09 -77.97
C VAL A 208 -61.81 -29.89 -78.78
N ASN A 209 -61.17 -28.72 -78.66
CA ASN A 209 -61.55 -27.52 -79.44
C ASN A 209 -61.31 -27.63 -80.96
N LYS A 210 -60.60 -28.67 -81.44
CA LYS A 210 -60.44 -28.97 -82.88
C LYS A 210 -61.53 -29.88 -83.46
N LYS A 211 -62.39 -30.48 -82.62
CA LYS A 211 -63.45 -31.39 -83.08
C LYS A 211 -64.84 -30.75 -83.18
N ASP A 212 -65.03 -29.54 -82.64
CA ASP A 212 -66.34 -28.88 -82.59
C ASP A 212 -66.56 -27.82 -83.69
N SER A 213 -65.67 -27.71 -84.69
CA SER A 213 -65.72 -26.67 -85.72
C SER A 213 -66.16 -27.14 -87.12
N GLU A 214 -67.20 -27.98 -87.23
CA GLU A 214 -67.95 -28.21 -88.48
C GLU A 214 -69.45 -28.44 -88.21
N GLY A 215 -70.29 -27.42 -88.41
CA GLY A 215 -71.75 -27.56 -88.35
C GLY A 215 -72.49 -26.22 -88.34
N LYS A 216 -73.41 -26.01 -89.29
CA LYS A 216 -73.88 -24.71 -89.81
C LYS A 216 -75.32 -24.35 -89.36
N VAL A 217 -75.48 -23.11 -88.86
CA VAL A 217 -76.60 -22.12 -88.97
C VAL A 217 -78.04 -22.50 -88.59
N THR A 218 -78.62 -21.73 -87.64
CA THR A 218 -79.82 -20.86 -87.81
C THR A 218 -80.03 -19.94 -86.59
N ALA A 219 -80.35 -18.67 -86.84
CA ALA A 219 -80.93 -17.74 -85.86
C ALA A 219 -82.47 -17.74 -86.05
N PRO A 220 -83.29 -17.41 -85.02
CA PRO A 220 -83.55 -15.99 -84.73
C PRO A 220 -83.84 -15.62 -83.25
N SER A 221 -83.64 -14.32 -83.00
CA SER A 221 -84.43 -13.39 -82.16
C SER A 221 -84.59 -13.57 -80.65
N SER A 222 -84.15 -12.50 -79.97
CA SER A 222 -84.83 -11.70 -78.93
C SER A 222 -85.12 -12.27 -77.53
N GLU A 223 -84.95 -11.34 -76.58
CA GLU A 223 -85.52 -11.24 -75.23
C GLU A 223 -84.73 -11.85 -74.05
N GLU A 224 -84.33 -10.93 -73.18
CA GLU A 224 -84.40 -10.97 -71.72
C GLU A 224 -84.14 -12.32 -71.03
N ALA A 225 -82.98 -12.44 -70.38
CA ALA A 225 -82.88 -13.17 -69.12
C ALA A 225 -81.55 -12.83 -68.41
N GLU A 226 -81.71 -12.36 -67.19
CA GLU A 226 -80.79 -12.39 -66.06
C GLU A 226 -79.63 -13.38 -66.24
N THR A 227 -78.39 -12.87 -66.23
CA THR A 227 -77.23 -13.74 -66.02
C THR A 227 -77.15 -14.06 -64.54
N GLU A 228 -77.93 -15.06 -64.13
CA GLU A 228 -77.68 -15.78 -62.90
C GLU A 228 -76.23 -16.26 -62.90
N LEU A 229 -75.48 -15.83 -61.88
CA LEU A 229 -74.21 -16.41 -61.48
C LEU A 229 -74.43 -17.91 -61.22
N ASN A 230 -74.25 -18.75 -62.25
CA ASN A 230 -74.18 -20.19 -62.09
C ASN A 230 -72.80 -20.56 -61.51
N VAL A 231 -72.55 -20.12 -60.28
CA VAL A 231 -71.48 -20.64 -59.45
C VAL A 231 -71.96 -22.03 -59.02
N ASN A 232 -71.24 -23.06 -59.41
CA ASN A 232 -71.47 -24.42 -58.94
C ASN A 232 -71.31 -24.43 -57.41
N LEU A 233 -72.43 -24.27 -56.70
CA LEU A 233 -72.50 -24.06 -55.24
C LEU A 233 -71.65 -25.06 -54.46
N LYS A 234 -71.54 -26.29 -54.99
CA LYS A 234 -70.76 -27.37 -54.40
C LYS A 234 -69.25 -27.11 -54.44
N GLU A 235 -68.73 -26.66 -55.57
CA GLU A 235 -67.30 -26.32 -55.73
C GLU A 235 -66.93 -25.07 -54.90
N TYR A 236 -67.82 -24.08 -54.83
CA TYR A 236 -67.59 -22.88 -54.01
C TYR A 236 -67.56 -23.19 -52.51
N ILE A 237 -68.44 -24.07 -52.03
CA ILE A 237 -68.42 -24.56 -50.64
C ILE A 237 -67.14 -25.33 -50.34
N GLU A 238 -66.67 -26.16 -51.27
CA GLU A 238 -65.42 -26.91 -51.14
C GLU A 238 -64.18 -25.99 -51.13
N GLN A 239 -64.21 -24.92 -51.92
CA GLN A 239 -63.17 -23.89 -51.92
C GLN A 239 -63.11 -23.14 -50.59
N LEU A 240 -64.26 -22.67 -50.09
CA LEU A 240 -64.36 -21.98 -48.80
C LEU A 240 -63.94 -22.87 -47.63
N THR A 241 -64.28 -24.16 -47.65
CA THR A 241 -63.87 -25.11 -46.59
C THR A 241 -62.38 -25.37 -46.61
N ASN A 242 -61.75 -25.46 -47.79
CA ASN A 242 -60.30 -25.59 -47.90
C ASN A 242 -59.57 -24.31 -47.44
N GLU A 243 -60.06 -23.12 -47.82
CA GLU A 243 -59.51 -21.85 -47.34
C GLU A 243 -59.61 -21.71 -45.81
N THR A 244 -60.76 -22.05 -45.22
CA THR A 244 -60.92 -22.00 -43.75
C THR A 244 -60.03 -23.00 -43.04
N LEU A 245 -59.76 -24.16 -43.64
CA LEU A 245 -58.86 -25.17 -43.07
C LEU A 245 -57.40 -24.70 -43.10
N GLU A 246 -56.95 -24.09 -44.20
CA GLU A 246 -55.63 -23.46 -44.29
C GLU A 246 -55.50 -22.27 -43.31
N GLN A 247 -56.52 -21.42 -43.21
CA GLN A 247 -56.55 -20.33 -42.23
C GLN A 247 -56.39 -20.85 -40.79
N ARG A 248 -57.05 -21.96 -40.43
CA ARG A 248 -56.88 -22.59 -39.11
C ARG A 248 -55.45 -23.08 -38.87
N LYS A 249 -54.80 -23.69 -39.87
CA LYS A 249 -53.39 -24.10 -39.75
C LYS A 249 -52.47 -22.90 -39.54
N THR A 250 -52.69 -21.79 -40.26
CA THR A 250 -51.92 -20.56 -40.03
C THR A 250 -52.17 -19.95 -38.65
N ILE A 251 -53.41 -19.97 -38.15
CA ILE A 251 -53.73 -19.50 -36.79
C ILE A 251 -52.97 -20.33 -35.75
N GLN A 252 -53.04 -21.67 -35.85
CA GLN A 252 -52.30 -22.56 -34.94
C GLN A 252 -50.78 -22.32 -34.99
N SER A 253 -50.23 -22.11 -36.19
CA SER A 253 -48.81 -21.76 -36.33
C SER A 253 -48.47 -20.43 -35.65
N ASN A 254 -49.34 -19.43 -35.77
CA ASN A 254 -49.13 -18.13 -35.13
C ASN A 254 -49.27 -18.20 -33.61
N GLU A 255 -50.19 -19.00 -33.08
CA GLU A 255 -50.34 -19.22 -31.62
C GLU A 255 -49.06 -19.81 -31.01
N ILE A 256 -48.42 -20.76 -31.69
CA ILE A 256 -47.15 -21.34 -31.26
C ILE A 256 -46.04 -20.27 -31.25
N LEU A 257 -45.94 -19.48 -32.33
CA LEU A 257 -44.94 -18.40 -32.42
C LEU A 257 -45.14 -17.33 -31.33
N ILE A 258 -46.39 -16.98 -31.01
CA ILE A 258 -46.69 -16.05 -29.92
C ILE A 258 -46.24 -16.64 -28.58
N SER A 259 -46.53 -17.92 -28.32
CA SER A 259 -46.08 -18.59 -27.10
C SER A 259 -44.55 -18.61 -26.97
N GLU A 260 -43.83 -18.89 -28.06
CA GLU A 260 -42.36 -18.85 -28.08
C GLU A 260 -41.81 -17.44 -27.83
N LEU A 261 -42.45 -16.41 -28.40
CA LEU A 261 -42.08 -15.01 -28.17
C LEU A 261 -42.33 -14.57 -26.72
N GLU A 262 -43.44 -14.96 -26.11
CA GLU A 262 -43.75 -14.67 -24.70
C GLU A 262 -42.74 -15.34 -23.75
N GLU A 263 -42.32 -16.58 -24.04
CA GLU A 263 -41.27 -17.25 -23.27
C GLU A 263 -39.91 -16.56 -23.45
N ALA A 264 -39.55 -16.18 -24.69
CA ALA A 264 -38.32 -15.43 -24.95
C ALA A 264 -38.30 -14.07 -24.25
N GLU A 265 -39.44 -13.37 -24.19
CA GLU A 265 -39.58 -12.11 -23.46
C GLU A 265 -39.39 -12.31 -21.95
N LYS A 266 -40.01 -13.33 -21.36
CA LYS A 266 -39.82 -13.68 -19.93
C LYS A 266 -38.36 -13.96 -19.61
N VAL A 267 -37.68 -14.74 -20.44
CA VAL A 267 -36.25 -15.04 -20.28
C VAL A 267 -35.42 -13.77 -20.37
N LYS A 268 -35.67 -12.92 -21.38
CA LYS A 268 -34.94 -11.66 -21.55
C LYS A 268 -35.14 -10.72 -20.36
N LYS A 269 -36.37 -10.62 -19.84
CA LYS A 269 -36.67 -9.81 -18.65
C LYS A 269 -35.93 -10.31 -17.41
N ALA A 270 -35.93 -11.63 -17.17
CA ALA A 270 -35.19 -12.22 -16.04
C ALA A 270 -33.67 -12.01 -16.17
N MET A 271 -33.13 -12.05 -17.40
CA MET A 271 -31.72 -11.75 -17.66
C MET A 271 -31.38 -10.29 -17.34
N LEU A 272 -32.21 -9.34 -17.78
CA LEU A 272 -32.03 -7.91 -17.48
C LEU A 272 -32.10 -7.63 -15.98
N GLU A 273 -33.09 -8.18 -15.27
CA GLU A 273 -33.21 -8.03 -13.80
C GLU A 273 -31.97 -8.61 -13.07
N SER A 274 -31.44 -9.75 -13.55
CA SER A 274 -30.20 -10.33 -13.02
C SER A 274 -29.00 -9.41 -13.27
N GLU A 275 -28.88 -8.84 -14.46
CA GLU A 275 -27.78 -7.94 -14.81
C GLU A 275 -27.84 -6.61 -14.05
N GLU A 276 -29.03 -6.03 -13.88
CA GLU A 276 -29.27 -4.86 -13.03
C GLU A 276 -28.85 -5.13 -11.57
N SER A 277 -29.23 -6.29 -11.02
CA SER A 277 -28.86 -6.65 -9.64
C SER A 277 -27.34 -6.74 -9.46
N LYS A 278 -26.63 -7.33 -10.43
CA LYS A 278 -25.16 -7.42 -10.42
C LYS A 278 -24.50 -6.04 -10.52
N ASN A 279 -25.01 -5.21 -11.43
CA ASN A 279 -24.51 -3.85 -11.62
C ASN A 279 -24.70 -3.01 -10.35
N LYS A 280 -25.84 -3.15 -9.66
CA LYS A 280 -26.11 -2.46 -8.40
C LYS A 280 -25.11 -2.86 -7.31
N ILE A 281 -24.87 -4.16 -7.12
CA ILE A 281 -23.88 -4.66 -6.14
C ILE A 281 -22.48 -4.12 -6.47
N PHE A 282 -22.10 -4.14 -7.75
CA PHE A 282 -20.78 -3.65 -8.17
C PHE A 282 -20.63 -2.14 -7.96
N VAL A 283 -21.67 -1.34 -8.23
CA VAL A 283 -21.69 0.10 -7.93
C VAL A 283 -21.57 0.36 -6.43
N GLU A 284 -22.26 -0.41 -5.57
CA GLU A 284 -22.12 -0.30 -4.11
C GLU A 284 -20.70 -0.60 -3.64
N GLN A 285 -20.05 -1.63 -4.20
CA GLN A 285 -18.65 -1.97 -3.91
C GLN A 285 -17.67 -0.86 -4.34
N LEU A 286 -17.86 -0.30 -5.54
CA LEU A 286 -17.06 0.83 -6.02
C LEU A 286 -17.23 2.05 -5.13
N ASN A 287 -18.46 2.37 -4.71
CA ASN A 287 -18.73 3.48 -3.79
C ASN A 287 -18.03 3.27 -2.43
N SER A 288 -18.09 2.07 -1.86
CA SER A 288 -17.36 1.74 -0.62
C SER A 288 -15.84 1.88 -0.77
N THR A 289 -15.31 1.54 -1.94
CA THR A 289 -13.87 1.71 -2.22
C THR A 289 -13.51 3.19 -2.32
N ILE A 290 -14.36 3.99 -2.97
CA ILE A 290 -14.19 5.45 -3.07
C ILE A 290 -14.23 6.11 -1.69
N THR A 291 -15.11 5.69 -0.77
CA THR A 291 -15.15 6.27 0.58
C THR A 291 -13.87 5.97 1.35
N LYS A 292 -13.39 4.72 1.32
CA LYS A 292 -12.11 4.34 1.94
C LYS A 292 -10.92 5.10 1.34
N GLN A 293 -10.90 5.32 0.02
CA GLN A 293 -9.87 6.12 -0.63
C GLN A 293 -9.91 7.59 -0.18
N LYS A 294 -11.10 8.18 0.03
CA LYS A 294 -11.22 9.55 0.57
C LYS A 294 -10.63 9.66 1.98
N GLU A 295 -10.96 8.71 2.87
CA GLU A 295 -10.43 8.69 4.25
C GLU A 295 -8.90 8.59 4.25
N LYS A 296 -8.33 7.69 3.44
CA LYS A 296 -6.87 7.56 3.29
C LYS A 296 -6.21 8.82 2.74
N ILE A 297 -6.84 9.51 1.78
CA ILE A 297 -6.33 10.77 1.25
C ILE A 297 -6.29 11.81 2.38
N GLU A 298 -7.37 11.95 3.17
CA GLU A 298 -7.43 12.91 4.27
C GLU A 298 -6.37 12.63 5.35
N GLU A 299 -6.11 11.35 5.67
CA GLU A 299 -5.05 10.94 6.59
C GLU A 299 -3.64 11.29 6.06
N LEU A 300 -3.40 11.06 4.77
CA LEU A 300 -2.12 11.39 4.13
C LEU A 300 -1.93 12.92 4.04
N GLU A 301 -2.98 13.68 3.73
CA GLU A 301 -2.94 15.15 3.73
C GLU A 301 -2.56 15.72 5.10
N LYS A 302 -3.18 15.21 6.17
CA LYS A 302 -2.81 15.57 7.56
C LYS A 302 -1.37 15.17 7.89
N THR A 303 -0.89 14.06 7.34
CA THR A 303 0.49 13.59 7.54
C THR A 303 1.49 14.49 6.84
N ILE A 304 1.20 14.89 5.60
CA ILE A 304 1.96 15.86 4.81
C ILE A 304 2.03 17.22 5.51
N GLU A 305 0.92 17.70 6.07
CA GLU A 305 0.88 18.96 6.82
C GLU A 305 1.80 18.92 8.04
N ARG A 306 1.76 17.82 8.82
CA ARG A 306 2.67 17.62 9.96
C ARG A 306 4.14 17.54 9.53
N GLN A 307 4.44 16.77 8.48
CA GLN A 307 5.79 16.67 7.93
C GLN A 307 6.31 18.03 7.48
N THR A 308 5.47 18.83 6.81
CA THR A 308 5.81 20.19 6.37
C THR A 308 6.17 21.08 7.56
N SER A 309 5.37 21.06 8.63
CA SER A 309 5.68 21.82 9.85
C SER A 309 7.01 21.39 10.46
N ILE A 310 7.27 20.08 10.56
CA ILE A 310 8.51 19.54 11.13
C ILE A 310 9.72 19.94 10.28
N ILE A 311 9.61 19.84 8.95
CA ILE A 311 10.67 20.27 8.03
C ILE A 311 10.99 21.75 8.22
N GLN A 312 9.97 22.62 8.29
CA GLN A 312 10.17 24.06 8.51
C GLN A 312 10.88 24.35 9.83
N ASP A 313 10.55 23.64 10.91
CA ASP A 313 11.20 23.83 12.20
C ASP A 313 12.64 23.32 12.21
N LEU A 314 12.91 22.19 11.56
CA LEU A 314 14.26 21.68 11.36
C LEU A 314 15.11 22.64 10.51
N GLU A 315 14.56 23.21 9.44
CA GLU A 315 15.25 24.21 8.61
C GLU A 315 15.61 25.48 9.39
N LYS A 316 14.69 25.99 10.23
CA LYS A 316 14.96 27.13 11.11
C LYS A 316 16.07 26.81 12.12
N SER A 317 16.01 25.63 12.74
CA SER A 317 17.05 25.16 13.66
C SER A 317 18.41 25.05 12.97
N LEU A 318 18.44 24.50 11.75
CA LEU A 318 19.65 24.33 10.96
C LEU A 318 20.27 25.68 10.59
N LYS A 319 19.45 26.67 10.20
CA LYS A 319 19.91 28.05 9.96
C LYS A 319 20.56 28.67 11.21
N MET A 320 19.96 28.47 12.39
CA MET A 320 20.53 28.95 13.66
C MET A 320 21.85 28.26 14.02
N ALA A 321 21.92 26.94 13.85
CA ALA A 321 23.12 26.16 14.09
C ALA A 321 24.27 26.58 13.15
N ASN A 322 23.99 26.77 11.86
CA ASN A 322 24.97 27.24 10.88
C ASN A 322 25.47 28.66 11.19
N SER A 323 24.58 29.59 11.58
CA SER A 323 24.99 30.94 12.01
C SER A 323 25.90 30.90 13.24
N THR A 324 25.63 30.00 14.18
CA THR A 324 26.46 29.81 15.38
C THR A 324 27.83 29.24 15.03
N ILE A 325 27.90 28.27 14.12
CA ILE A 325 29.17 27.73 13.59
C ILE A 325 29.99 28.83 12.91
N GLU A 326 29.37 29.71 12.11
CA GLU A 326 30.07 30.83 11.45
C GLU A 326 30.60 31.86 12.44
N LYS A 327 29.83 32.21 13.47
CA LYS A 327 30.28 33.10 14.57
C LYS A 327 31.45 32.50 15.34
N ASN A 328 31.44 31.19 15.58
CA ASN A 328 32.55 30.51 16.23
C ASN A 328 33.81 30.50 15.34
N LYS A 329 33.67 30.33 14.02
CA LYS A 329 34.80 30.44 13.08
C LYS A 329 35.41 31.84 13.08
N SER A 330 34.60 32.90 13.12
CA SER A 330 35.10 34.28 13.11
C SER A 330 35.77 34.67 14.44
N LEU A 331 35.28 34.19 15.58
CA LEU A 331 35.91 34.38 16.89
C LEU A 331 37.27 33.66 17.01
N VAL A 332 37.38 32.43 16.49
CA VAL A 332 38.65 31.68 16.43
C VAL A 332 39.65 32.36 15.48
N SER A 333 39.14 32.94 14.37
CA SER A 333 39.96 33.77 13.47
C SER A 333 40.52 35.00 14.19
N LEU A 334 39.71 35.82 14.88
CA LEU A 334 40.19 37.01 15.59
C LEU A 334 41.21 36.73 16.71
N THR A 335 41.12 35.58 17.38
CA THR A 335 42.09 35.17 18.42
C THR A 335 43.42 34.71 17.83
N SER A 336 43.42 34.14 16.62
CA SER A 336 44.67 33.81 15.91
C SER A 336 45.44 35.05 15.46
N VAL A 337 44.75 36.13 15.04
CA VAL A 337 45.39 37.38 14.57
C VAL A 337 45.87 38.27 15.73
N SER A 338 45.25 38.20 16.91
CA SER A 338 45.64 39.00 18.08
C SER A 338 46.86 38.47 18.85
N SER A 339 47.41 37.30 18.46
CA SER A 339 48.63 36.75 19.06
C SER A 339 49.94 37.28 18.44
N MET A 340 49.87 38.11 17.38
CA MET A 340 51.05 38.69 16.73
C MET A 340 51.28 40.18 17.02
N SER A 341 51.10 40.61 18.27
CA SER A 341 51.68 41.89 18.72
C SER A 341 51.76 41.98 20.24
N ARG A 342 52.95 41.74 20.81
CA ARG A 342 53.60 42.71 21.72
C ARG A 342 54.99 42.25 22.15
N SER A 343 55.97 42.96 21.60
CA SER A 343 57.30 43.14 22.16
C SER A 343 57.23 43.66 23.60
N LYS A 344 58.19 43.19 24.41
CA LYS A 344 58.49 43.54 25.80
C LYS A 344 58.15 44.99 26.19
N ARG A 345 57.26 45.17 27.17
CA ARG A 345 57.46 46.16 28.25
C ARG A 345 56.60 45.86 29.49
N ARG A 346 57.32 45.76 30.59
CA ARG A 346 56.94 45.59 31.99
C ARG A 346 55.97 46.68 32.45
N ARG A 347 54.82 46.30 33.04
CA ARG A 347 54.27 46.88 34.28
C ARG A 347 53.08 46.06 34.79
N THR A 348 53.17 45.74 36.06
CA THR A 348 52.14 45.23 36.99
C THR A 348 50.85 46.05 36.93
N ILE A 349 49.69 45.38 36.90
CA ILE A 349 48.43 45.66 37.64
C ILE A 349 47.37 44.63 37.22
N GLY A 350 46.75 43.95 38.20
CA GLY A 350 45.38 43.44 38.19
C GLY A 350 44.93 42.54 37.04
N GLY A 351 45.25 41.24 37.12
CA GLY A 351 44.56 40.21 36.33
C GLY A 351 43.16 39.96 36.89
N ILE A 352 42.13 40.47 36.22
CA ILE A 352 40.76 39.95 36.34
C ILE A 352 40.53 39.04 35.12
N GLY A 353 40.27 37.78 35.42
CA GLY A 353 40.20 36.69 34.43
C GLY A 353 39.05 36.85 33.43
N THR A 354 39.39 36.60 32.17
CA THR A 354 38.46 36.23 31.09
C THR A 354 39.00 35.06 30.27
N SER A 355 39.80 34.18 30.90
CA SER A 355 40.38 33.00 30.25
C SER A 355 39.56 31.73 30.41
N SER A 356 38.41 31.77 31.10
CA SER A 356 37.55 30.58 31.29
C SER A 356 36.55 30.33 30.16
N SER A 357 36.21 31.31 29.31
CA SER A 357 35.19 31.09 28.25
C SER A 357 35.76 30.62 26.91
N ILE A 358 37.08 30.64 26.72
CA ILE A 358 37.69 30.36 25.40
C ILE A 358 38.00 28.87 25.23
N ALA A 359 38.30 28.17 26.34
CA ALA A 359 38.57 26.73 26.30
C ALA A 359 37.31 25.89 26.00
N ASP A 360 36.16 26.30 26.55
CA ASP A 360 34.87 25.59 26.35
C ASP A 360 34.35 25.68 24.91
N MET A 361 34.66 26.75 24.17
CA MET A 361 34.20 26.95 22.79
C MET A 361 34.95 26.09 21.74
N SER A 362 36.08 25.47 22.11
CA SER A 362 36.89 24.67 21.18
C SER A 362 36.38 23.23 20.99
N ASN A 363 35.73 22.67 22.00
CA ASN A 363 35.16 21.32 21.98
C ASN A 363 33.73 21.27 21.40
N GLU A 364 33.08 22.43 21.24
CA GLU A 364 31.67 22.54 20.84
C GLU A 364 31.49 22.53 19.30
N ALA A 365 32.49 22.98 18.55
CA ALA A 365 32.43 23.11 17.09
C ALA A 365 32.32 21.77 16.31
N PRO A 366 32.99 20.67 16.71
CA PRO A 366 32.82 19.36 16.07
C PRO A 366 31.44 18.74 16.34
N TYR A 367 30.92 18.93 17.56
CA TYR A 367 29.61 18.42 17.97
C TYR A 367 28.48 19.12 17.20
N LEU A 368 28.53 20.45 17.09
CA LEU A 368 27.57 21.23 16.30
C LEU A 368 27.55 20.82 14.82
N LYS A 369 28.71 20.48 14.21
CA LYS A 369 28.76 19.96 12.84
C LYS A 369 28.09 18.59 12.68
N LEU A 370 28.21 17.71 13.68
CA LEU A 370 27.53 16.41 13.67
C LEU A 370 26.02 16.58 13.81
N VAL A 371 25.56 17.49 14.68
CA VAL A 371 24.14 17.81 14.84
C VAL A 371 23.56 18.40 13.55
N VAL A 372 24.26 19.31 12.88
CA VAL A 372 23.83 19.86 11.58
C VAL A 372 23.70 18.76 10.53
N LYS A 373 24.69 17.87 10.39
CA LYS A 373 24.61 16.74 9.44
C LYS A 373 23.45 15.79 9.76
N ALA A 374 23.19 15.53 11.04
CA ALA A 374 22.06 14.69 11.44
C ALA A 374 20.71 15.37 11.12
N GLN A 375 20.60 16.69 11.32
CA GLN A 375 19.41 17.47 10.96
C GLN A 375 19.21 17.55 9.44
N GLU A 376 20.27 17.74 8.65
CA GLU A 376 20.23 17.69 7.18
C GLU A 376 19.70 16.34 6.67
N GLU A 377 20.21 15.23 7.23
CA GLU A 377 19.75 13.89 6.86
C GLU A 377 18.30 13.64 7.28
N GLN A 378 17.88 14.14 8.45
CA GLN A 378 16.50 14.05 8.91
C GLN A 378 15.54 14.83 7.99
N ILE A 379 15.92 16.04 7.57
CA ILE A 379 15.16 16.82 6.57
C ILE A 379 15.06 16.03 5.27
N ARG A 380 16.17 15.45 4.78
CA ARG A 380 16.18 14.66 3.54
C ARG A 380 15.20 13.49 3.59
N ILE A 381 15.25 12.69 4.65
CA ILE A 381 14.36 11.52 4.84
C ILE A 381 12.90 11.96 4.91
N LEU A 382 12.59 13.01 5.69
CA LEU A 382 11.23 13.52 5.79
C LEU A 382 10.71 14.09 4.47
N THR A 383 11.57 14.73 3.69
CA THR A 383 11.22 15.29 2.37
C THR A 383 10.96 14.17 1.37
N GLU A 384 11.77 13.11 1.36
CA GLU A 384 11.55 11.94 0.52
C GLU A 384 10.23 11.24 0.87
N GLN A 385 9.93 11.09 2.17
CA GLN A 385 8.67 10.52 2.63
C GLN A 385 7.47 11.39 2.25
N HIS A 386 7.59 12.71 2.37
CA HIS A 386 6.58 13.68 1.96
C HIS A 386 6.25 13.59 0.47
N GLU A 387 7.26 13.47 -0.40
CA GLU A 387 7.02 13.26 -1.83
C GLU A 387 6.39 11.90 -2.14
N LYS A 388 6.79 10.83 -1.44
CA LYS A 388 6.12 9.51 -1.56
C LYS A 388 4.65 9.57 -1.18
N ASP A 389 4.31 10.28 -0.11
CA ASP A 389 2.93 10.38 0.36
C ASP A 389 2.09 11.26 -0.59
N LYS A 390 2.66 12.30 -1.22
CA LYS A 390 2.02 13.03 -2.32
C LYS A 390 1.73 12.15 -3.53
N ILE A 391 2.67 11.31 -3.94
CA ILE A 391 2.48 10.38 -5.07
C ILE A 391 1.32 9.42 -4.77
N LYS A 392 1.26 8.86 -3.56
CA LYS A 392 0.14 7.99 -3.14
C LYS A 392 -1.21 8.71 -3.18
N ILE A 393 -1.27 9.98 -2.76
CA ILE A 393 -2.51 10.76 -2.89
C ILE A 393 -2.92 10.88 -4.36
N ALA A 394 -1.98 11.19 -5.26
CA ALA A 394 -2.26 11.29 -6.69
C ALA A 394 -2.76 9.95 -7.28
N GLU A 395 -2.16 8.82 -6.87
CA GLU A 395 -2.61 7.48 -7.25
C GLU A 395 -4.05 7.21 -6.79
N TYR A 396 -4.36 7.45 -5.51
CA TYR A 396 -5.72 7.26 -4.99
C TYR A 396 -6.73 8.17 -5.68
N GLN A 397 -6.36 9.42 -5.99
CA GLN A 397 -7.21 10.33 -6.75
C GLN A 397 -7.44 9.84 -8.19
N SER A 398 -6.43 9.25 -8.83
CA SER A 398 -6.55 8.65 -10.17
C SER A 398 -7.49 7.45 -10.15
N GLN A 399 -7.27 6.49 -9.25
CA GLN A 399 -8.13 5.31 -9.08
C GLN A 399 -9.58 5.72 -8.80
N ARG A 400 -9.80 6.73 -7.96
CA ARG A 400 -11.14 7.26 -7.68
C ARG A 400 -11.83 7.81 -8.93
N LYS A 401 -11.10 8.53 -9.80
CA LYS A 401 -11.65 9.01 -11.08
C LYS A 401 -12.05 7.85 -11.99
N GLU A 402 -11.26 6.79 -12.03
CA GLU A 402 -11.59 5.57 -12.80
C GLU A 402 -12.82 4.86 -12.25
N HIS A 403 -12.90 4.66 -10.93
CA HIS A 403 -14.08 4.07 -10.29
C HIS A 403 -15.35 4.88 -10.56
N LEU A 404 -15.27 6.22 -10.51
CA LEU A 404 -16.39 7.10 -10.87
C LEU A 404 -16.79 6.97 -12.35
N ARG A 405 -15.82 6.85 -13.27
CA ARG A 405 -16.11 6.59 -14.69
C ARG A 405 -16.82 5.26 -14.90
N LEU A 406 -16.38 4.21 -14.21
CA LEU A 406 -17.01 2.89 -14.26
C LEU A 406 -18.45 2.94 -13.73
N ILE A 407 -18.69 3.58 -12.59
CA ILE A 407 -20.04 3.78 -12.06
C ILE A 407 -20.93 4.49 -13.09
N ASN A 408 -20.47 5.61 -13.66
CA ASN A 408 -21.25 6.35 -14.65
C ASN A 408 -21.53 5.51 -15.90
N SER A 409 -20.57 4.72 -16.37
CA SER A 409 -20.78 3.82 -17.51
C SER A 409 -21.83 2.75 -17.22
N LEU A 410 -21.88 2.21 -16.00
CA LEU A 410 -22.87 1.21 -15.61
C LEU A 410 -24.26 1.82 -15.45
N LEU A 411 -24.33 3.04 -14.91
CA LEU A 411 -25.59 3.79 -14.79
C LEU A 411 -26.16 4.17 -16.16
N GLU A 412 -25.33 4.54 -17.14
CA GLU A 412 -25.79 4.79 -18.51
C GLU A 412 -26.28 3.51 -19.20
N LYS A 413 -25.61 2.37 -19.00
CA LYS A 413 -26.08 1.07 -19.51
C LYS A 413 -27.42 0.63 -18.92
N ALA A 414 -27.75 1.07 -17.70
CA ALA A 414 -29.02 0.76 -17.05
C ALA A 414 -30.18 1.68 -17.48
N LYS A 415 -29.92 2.74 -18.25
CA LYS A 415 -30.97 3.67 -18.76
C LYS A 415 -31.51 3.30 -20.14
N VAL A 416 -30.84 2.37 -20.84
CA VAL A 416 -31.18 1.88 -22.19
C VAL A 416 -31.86 0.53 -22.04
#